data_AF-A0A7Y7YKL5-F1
#
_entry.id   AF-A0A7Y7YKL5-F1
#
_cell.length_a   1.000
_cell.length_b   1.000
_cell.length_c   1.000
_cell.angle_alpha   90.00
_cell.angle_beta   90.00
_cell.angle_gamma   90.00
#
_symmetry.space_group_name_H-M   'P 1'
#
loop_
_entity.id
_entity.type
_entity.pdbx_description
1 polymer ?
#
loop_
_entity_poly.entity_id
_entity_poly.type
_entity_poly.pdbx_seq_one_letter_code
_entity_poly.pdbx_strand_id
1 'polypeptide(L)' 'RLAYHSSNVSAIQAVVNAGLAVMVSMESLVTEDLRILGRDEGFPPLPSMNLHLLRNTRMNSPITDCLAEYIIQGFRL' A
#
# COMPACT_ATOMS: atom_id res chain seq x y z
N ARG A 1 5.83 21.36 4.81
CA ARG A 1 5.69 21.84 3.41
C ARG A 1 5.31 20.64 2.56
N LEU A 2 4.47 20.81 1.54
CA LEU A 2 4.10 19.76 0.58
C LEU A 2 5.05 19.86 -0.63
N ALA A 3 5.84 18.82 -0.89
CA ALA A 3 6.83 18.82 -1.97
C ALA A 3 6.20 18.50 -3.35
N TYR A 4 5.25 17.57 -3.39
CA TYR A 4 4.58 17.10 -4.60
C TYR A 4 3.22 16.48 -4.25
N HIS A 5 2.26 16.51 -5.19
CA HIS A 5 0.93 15.90 -5.02
C HIS A 5 0.44 15.30 -6.34
N SER A 6 -0.11 14.09 -6.27
CA SER A 6 -0.73 13.39 -7.40
C SER A 6 -1.69 12.32 -6.87
N SER A 7 -2.72 11.97 -7.66
CA SER A 7 -3.57 10.80 -7.40
C SER A 7 -2.96 9.49 -7.92
N ASN A 8 -1.82 9.55 -8.61
CA ASN A 8 -1.13 8.40 -9.16
C ASN A 8 0.08 8.03 -8.29
N VAL A 9 0.03 6.85 -7.67
CA VAL A 9 1.11 6.33 -6.81
C VAL A 9 2.44 6.20 -7.56
N SER A 10 2.43 5.80 -8.83
CA SER A 10 3.65 5.66 -9.64
C SER A 10 4.32 7.02 -9.88
N ALA A 11 3.55 8.10 -10.00
CA ALA A 11 4.11 9.44 -10.14
C ALA A 11 4.77 9.92 -8.85
N ILE A 12 4.16 9.63 -7.69
CA ILE A 12 4.76 9.91 -6.37
C ILE A 12 6.05 9.10 -6.21
N GLN A 13 6.02 7.81 -6.53
CA GLN A 13 7.17 6.91 -6.47
C GLN A 13 8.34 7.43 -7.32
N ALA A 14 8.08 7.90 -8.54
CA ALA A 14 9.12 8.43 -9.42
C ALA A 14 9.86 9.64 -8.80
N VAL A 15 9.13 10.54 -8.14
CA VAL A 15 9.71 11.72 -7.46
C VAL A 15 10.55 11.31 -6.25
N VAL A 16 10.10 10.30 -5.50
CA VAL A 16 10.85 9.74 -4.36
C VAL A 16 12.13 9.03 -4.85
N ASN A 17 12.04 8.21 -5.89
CA ASN A 17 13.19 7.52 -6.49
C ASN A 17 14.24 8.50 -7.04
N ALA A 18 13.80 9.67 -7.50
CA ALA A 18 14.70 10.76 -7.92
C ALA A 18 15.37 11.49 -6.75
N GLY A 19 15.10 11.12 -5.50
CA GLY A 19 15.66 11.73 -4.30
C GLY A 19 15.06 13.10 -3.95
N LEU A 20 13.89 13.44 -4.53
CA LEU A 20 13.29 14.77 -4.40
C LEU A 20 12.23 14.87 -3.29
N ALA A 21 11.79 13.74 -2.74
CA ALA A 21 10.74 13.69 -1.72
C ALA A 21 10.85 12.42 -0.85
N VAL A 22 10.09 12.42 0.25
CA VAL A 22 9.78 11.22 1.05
C VAL A 22 8.28 10.95 0.95
N MET A 23 7.87 9.68 1.03
CA MET A 23 6.46 9.28 1.01
C MET A 23 6.16 8.24 2.09
N VAL A 24 4.87 8.11 2.42
CA VAL A 24 4.34 6.98 3.18
C VAL A 24 3.93 5.88 2.20
N SER A 25 4.39 4.65 2.41
CA SER A 25 4.08 3.50 1.56
C SER A 25 3.83 2.24 2.39
N MET A 26 3.20 1.23 1.78
CA MET A 26 3.15 -0.11 2.36
C MET A 26 4.54 -0.74 2.27
N GLU A 27 4.94 -1.46 3.33
CA GLU A 27 6.26 -2.11 3.39
C GLU A 27 6.48 -3.09 2.21
N SER A 28 5.43 -3.78 1.77
CA SER A 28 5.46 -4.68 0.61
C SER A 28 5.73 -4.00 -0.74
N LEU A 29 5.62 -2.67 -0.80
CA LEU A 29 5.89 -1.87 -2.00
C LEU A 29 7.29 -1.24 -1.98
N VAL A 30 8.05 -1.42 -0.90
CA VAL A 30 9.40 -0.88 -0.79
C VAL A 30 10.35 -1.72 -1.63
N THR A 31 11.04 -1.09 -2.58
CA THR A 31 12.07 -1.73 -3.40
C THR A 31 13.46 -1.51 -2.78
N GLU A 32 14.47 -2.24 -3.26
CA GLU A 32 15.86 -2.13 -2.77
C GLU A 32 16.46 -0.73 -2.96
N ASP A 33 15.98 0.02 -3.96
CA ASP A 33 16.40 1.40 -4.23
C ASP A 33 15.86 2.43 -3.21
N LEU A 34 14.97 2.01 -2.32
CA LEU A 34 14.37 2.85 -1.30
C LEU A 34 14.95 2.54 0.08
N ARG A 35 15.09 3.59 0.89
CA ARG A 35 15.39 3.48 2.31
C ARG A 35 14.15 3.78 3.14
N ILE A 36 13.86 2.90 4.09
CA ILE A 36 12.84 3.13 5.12
C ILE A 36 13.36 4.16 6.12
N LEU A 37 12.54 5.15 6.44
CA LEU A 37 12.81 6.19 7.44
C LEU A 37 11.88 5.99 8.63
N GLY A 38 12.42 6.10 9.84
CA GLY A 38 11.69 5.84 11.07
C GLY A 38 12.03 6.84 12.18
N ARG A 39 11.97 6.35 13.41
CA ARG A 39 12.19 7.17 14.62
C ARG A 39 13.59 7.81 14.65
N ASP A 40 14.60 7.11 14.15
CA ASP A 40 15.99 7.58 14.15
C ASP A 40 16.18 8.80 13.23
N GLU A 41 15.36 8.94 12.20
CA GLU A 41 15.29 10.12 11.34
C GLU A 41 14.23 11.15 11.78
N GLY A 42 13.63 10.96 12.95
CA GLY A 42 12.65 11.88 13.55
C GLY A 42 11.21 11.72 13.04
N PHE A 43 10.90 10.63 12.32
CA PHE A 43 9.53 10.37 11.86
C PHE A 43 8.68 9.68 12.95
N PRO A 44 7.40 10.06 13.09
CA PRO A 44 6.49 9.40 14.01
C PRO A 44 6.12 7.99 13.52
N PRO A 45 5.64 7.10 14.42
CA PRO A 45 5.07 5.84 13.99
C PRO A 45 3.84 6.08 13.10
N LEU A 46 3.71 5.26 12.05
CA LEU A 46 2.55 5.28 11.17
C LEU A 46 1.41 4.43 11.75
N PRO A 47 0.14 4.78 11.49
CA PRO A 47 -0.99 3.95 11.87
C PRO A 47 -0.98 2.64 11.07
N SER A 48 -1.63 1.61 11.62
CA SER A 48 -1.87 0.35 10.88
C SER A 48 -2.80 0.60 9.69
N MET A 49 -2.45 0.03 8.53
CA MET A 49 -3.29 -0.01 7.35
C MET A 49 -3.95 -1.39 7.25
N ASN A 50 -5.26 -1.42 6.99
CA ASN A 50 -6.00 -2.67 6.76
C ASN A 50 -6.44 -2.76 5.30
N LEU A 51 -6.17 -3.89 4.65
CA LEU A 51 -6.68 -4.19 3.30
C LEU A 51 -7.94 -5.03 3.43
N HIS A 52 -9.05 -4.55 2.85
CA HIS A 52 -10.35 -5.19 2.96
C HIS A 52 -10.80 -5.72 1.61
N LEU A 53 -11.26 -6.98 1.57
CA LEU A 53 -11.96 -7.54 0.43
C LEU A 53 -13.45 -7.20 0.54
N LEU A 54 -13.92 -6.25 -0.28
CA LEU A 54 -15.33 -5.87 -0.32
C LEU A 54 -16.08 -6.69 -1.34
N ARG A 55 -17.24 -7.23 -0.94
CA ARG A 55 -18.13 -8.02 -1.80
C ARG A 55 -19.55 -7.47 -1.76
N ASN A 56 -20.25 -7.56 -2.89
CA ASN A 56 -21.68 -7.24 -2.93
C ASN A 56 -22.47 -8.39 -2.31
N THR A 57 -23.00 -8.18 -1.11
CA THR A 57 -23.78 -9.20 -0.36
C THR A 57 -25.09 -9.61 -1.03
N ARG A 58 -25.57 -8.83 -2.02
CA ARG A 58 -26.77 -9.15 -2.80
C ARG A 58 -26.48 -10.02 -4.03
N MET A 59 -25.21 -10.25 -4.36
CA MET A 59 -24.79 -11.03 -5.52
C MET A 59 -24.27 -12.39 -5.06
N ASN A 60 -25.00 -13.45 -5.39
CA ASN A 60 -24.59 -14.83 -5.12
C ASN A 60 -24.03 -15.43 -6.41
N SER A 61 -22.70 -15.43 -6.55
CA SER A 61 -22.01 -16.04 -7.68
C SER A 61 -20.93 -16.99 -7.17
N PRO A 62 -21.07 -18.30 -7.40
CA PRO A 62 -20.08 -19.30 -6.97
C PRO A 62 -18.66 -19.00 -7.47
N ILE A 63 -18.53 -18.35 -8.64
CA ILE A 63 -17.24 -17.95 -9.21
C ILE A 63 -16.60 -16.83 -8.37
N THR A 64 -17.37 -15.83 -7.98
CA THR A 64 -16.86 -14.72 -7.15
C THR A 64 -16.56 -15.17 -5.73
N ASP A 65 -17.31 -16.15 -5.22
CA ASP A 65 -17.05 -16.74 -3.89
C ASP A 65 -15.76 -17.55 -3.89
N CYS A 66 -15.56 -18.40 -4.90
CA CYS A 66 -14.31 -19.14 -5.08
C CYS A 66 -13.10 -18.20 -5.19
N LEU A 67 -13.21 -17.13 -6.00
CA LEU A 67 -12.13 -16.13 -6.11
C LEU A 67 -11.87 -15.43 -4.77
N ALA A 68 -12.92 -15.07 -4.04
CA ALA A 68 -12.78 -14.42 -2.74
C ALA A 68 -12.08 -15.33 -1.73
N GLU A 69 -12.46 -16.61 -1.68
CA GLU A 69 -11.79 -17.61 -0.85
C GLU A 69 -10.32 -17.76 -1.24
N TYR A 70 -10.02 -17.86 -2.54
CA TYR A 70 -8.64 -17.95 -3.03
C TYR A 70 -7.79 -16.74 -2.61
N ILE A 71 -8.31 -15.52 -2.77
CA ILE A 71 -7.66 -14.29 -2.30
C ILE A 71 -7.42 -14.38 -0.80
N ILE A 72 -8.44 -14.69 0.01
CA ILE A 72 -8.31 -14.79 1.48
C ILE A 72 -7.25 -15.79 1.89
N GLN A 73 -7.20 -16.97 1.26
CA GLN A 73 -6.18 -17.98 1.55
C GLN A 73 -4.76 -17.47 1.24
N GLY A 74 -4.59 -16.68 0.18
CA GLY A 74 -3.30 -16.07 -0.15
C GLY A 74 -2.78 -15.06 0.88
N PHE A 75 -3.65 -14.53 1.76
CA PHE A 75 -3.27 -13.63 2.85
C PHE A 75 -3.20 -14.31 4.22
N ARG A 76 -3.48 -15.62 4.31
CA ARG A 76 -3.29 -16.41 5.54
C ARG A 76 -1.84 -16.93 5.58
N LEU A 77 -1.02 -16.31 6.42
CA LEU A 77 0.30 -16.83 6.84
C LEU A 77 0.13 -17.82 7.99
#